data_AF-A0A533RNF3-F1
#
_entry.id   AF-A0A533RNF3-F1
#
_cell.length_a   1.000
_cell.length_b   1.000
_cell.length_c   1.000
_cell.angle_alpha   90.00
_cell.angle_beta   90.00
_cell.angle_gamma   90.00
#
_symmetry.space_group_name_H-M   'P 1'
#
loop_
_entity.id
_entity.type
_entity.pdbx_description
1 polymer ?
#
loop_
_entity_poly.entity_id
_entity_poly.type
_entity_poly.pdbx_seq_one_letter_code
_entity_poly.pdbx_strand_id
1 'polypeptide(L)'
;MIKVSARSWVLFGIAMLGALAMGLVGWLRPFGEAGSLVVVDWGSAVVNAFCAALVFSVAFGFKPGEAVRLPWMLMGIAVAMNAVGDAIYAYYEVVLKVDAYPSIADVPYVAEYGFLFAAIMLTTRAYRGFFDWRAPLVKAVAAALVVLAGVYLLLLRPYILPAGPDELTMMGKIVSTAYPVLDVVLVFGPVVYLAMLMSNFGKALVVWPWRMVAIGALVLAVTDSWYSYADWAG
;
A
#
# COMPACT_ATOMS: atom_id res chain seq x y z
N MET A 1 25.88 14.67 9.88
CA MET A 1 24.52 14.76 9.31
C MET A 1 24.56 14.17 7.90
N ILE A 2 23.89 13.04 7.66
CA ILE A 2 23.67 12.55 6.29
C ILE A 2 22.67 13.52 5.66
N LYS A 3 23.11 14.35 4.71
CA LYS A 3 22.22 15.26 3.97
C LYS A 3 21.47 14.43 2.93
N VAL A 4 20.14 14.43 3.00
CA VAL A 4 19.31 13.96 1.88
C VAL A 4 19.66 14.81 0.66
N SER A 5 20.04 14.16 -0.45
CA SER A 5 20.48 14.88 -1.65
C SER A 5 19.30 15.65 -2.26
N ALA A 6 19.55 16.81 -2.86
CA ALA A 6 18.54 17.57 -3.59
C ALA A 6 17.83 16.70 -4.66
N ARG A 7 18.57 15.78 -5.28
CA ARG A 7 18.04 14.77 -6.22
C ARG A 7 16.94 13.91 -5.59
N SER A 8 17.09 13.49 -4.34
CA SER A 8 16.09 12.63 -3.68
C SER A 8 14.77 13.38 -3.46
N TRP A 9 14.84 14.66 -3.08
CA TRP A 9 13.67 15.52 -2.95
C TRP A 9 12.99 15.80 -4.28
N VAL A 10 13.75 16.00 -5.35
CA VAL A 10 13.20 16.16 -6.70
C VAL A 10 12.46 14.90 -7.14
N LEU A 11 13.04 13.71 -6.96
CA LEU A 11 12.40 12.46 -7.34
C LEU A 11 11.12 12.18 -6.53
N PHE A 12 11.15 12.47 -5.23
CA PHE A 12 9.96 12.40 -4.37
C PHE A 12 8.88 13.40 -4.83
N GLY A 13 9.26 14.63 -5.15
CA GLY A 13 8.35 15.65 -5.68
C GLY A 13 7.72 15.25 -7.00
N ILE A 14 8.48 14.64 -7.92
CA ILE A 14 7.97 14.12 -9.19
C ILE A 14 6.92 13.03 -8.94
N ALA A 15 7.22 12.05 -8.08
CA ALA A 15 6.27 10.98 -7.78
C ALA A 15 4.97 11.52 -7.15
N MET A 16 5.08 12.46 -6.20
CA MET A 16 3.92 13.06 -5.55
C MET A 16 3.08 13.93 -6.47
N LEU A 17 3.73 14.77 -7.29
CA LEU A 17 3.02 15.57 -8.29
C LEU A 17 2.34 14.69 -9.33
N GLY A 18 2.98 13.59 -9.74
CA GLY A 18 2.38 12.57 -10.58
C GLY A 18 1.08 12.05 -9.96
N ALA A 19 1.14 11.47 -8.76
CA ALA A 19 -0.02 10.93 -8.04
C ALA A 19 -1.14 11.97 -7.83
N LEU A 20 -0.80 13.21 -7.45
CA LEU A 20 -1.78 14.29 -7.28
C LEU A 20 -2.43 14.69 -8.61
N ALA A 21 -1.67 14.77 -9.69
CA ALA A 21 -2.21 15.05 -11.02
C ALA A 21 -3.18 13.95 -11.46
N MET A 22 -2.88 12.68 -11.16
CA MET A 22 -3.77 11.55 -11.43
C MET A 22 -5.10 11.70 -10.71
N GLY A 23 -5.06 11.96 -9.39
CA GLY A 23 -6.27 12.17 -8.59
C GLY A 23 -7.09 13.36 -9.08
N LEU A 24 -6.44 14.46 -9.48
CA LEU A 24 -7.13 15.62 -10.06
C LEU A 24 -7.77 15.31 -11.42
N VAL A 25 -7.10 14.54 -12.28
CA VAL A 25 -7.67 14.13 -13.58
C VAL A 25 -8.86 13.20 -13.37
N GLY A 26 -8.77 12.24 -12.45
CA GLY A 26 -9.89 11.36 -12.10
C GLY A 26 -11.10 12.12 -11.56
N TRP A 27 -10.87 13.13 -10.72
CA TRP A 27 -11.93 13.95 -10.13
C TRP A 27 -12.56 14.94 -11.11
N LEU A 28 -11.74 15.73 -11.80
CA LEU A 28 -12.22 16.81 -12.67
C LEU A 28 -12.70 16.31 -14.04
N ARG A 29 -12.27 15.09 -14.42
CA ARG A 29 -12.53 14.46 -15.71
C ARG A 29 -12.32 15.40 -16.92
N PRO A 30 -11.19 16.12 -17.02
CA PRO A 30 -11.00 17.21 -18.00
C PRO A 30 -10.97 16.72 -19.46
N PHE A 31 -10.75 15.43 -19.69
CA PHE A 31 -10.70 14.80 -21.01
C PHE A 31 -11.97 13.99 -21.33
N GLY A 32 -13.06 14.21 -20.59
CA GLY A 32 -14.21 13.33 -20.55
C GLY A 32 -13.92 12.03 -19.80
N GLU A 33 -14.93 11.18 -19.61
CA GLU A 33 -14.84 9.95 -18.81
C GLU A 33 -13.79 8.99 -19.38
N ALA A 34 -13.91 8.60 -20.65
CA ALA A 34 -12.99 7.67 -21.29
C ALA A 34 -11.55 8.17 -21.34
N GLY A 35 -11.33 9.47 -21.60
CA GLY A 35 -9.99 10.05 -21.65
C GLY A 35 -9.34 10.14 -20.27
N SER A 36 -10.15 10.40 -19.24
CA SER A 36 -9.66 10.49 -17.86
C SER A 36 -9.33 9.12 -17.28
N LEU A 37 -10.12 8.08 -17.59
CA LEU A 37 -9.80 6.68 -17.25
C LEU A 37 -8.45 6.24 -17.83
N VAL A 38 -8.21 6.51 -19.12
CA VAL A 38 -6.91 6.19 -19.75
C VAL A 38 -5.74 6.81 -18.98
N VAL A 39 -5.88 8.07 -18.58
CA VAL A 39 -4.82 8.77 -17.84
C VAL A 39 -4.67 8.17 -16.45
N VAL A 40 -5.77 7.93 -15.73
CA VAL A 40 -5.78 7.41 -14.36
C VAL A 40 -5.20 6.00 -14.29
N ASP A 41 -5.64 5.08 -15.13
CA ASP A 41 -5.28 3.67 -14.95
C ASP A 41 -3.85 3.41 -15.42
N TRP A 42 -3.51 3.86 -16.65
CA TRP A 42 -2.15 3.69 -17.16
C TRP A 42 -1.13 4.54 -16.44
N GLY A 43 -1.50 5.77 -16.05
CA GLY A 43 -0.58 6.61 -15.31
C GLY A 43 -0.31 6.05 -13.92
N SER A 44 -1.27 5.39 -13.27
CA SER A 44 -1.06 4.77 -11.94
C SER A 44 -0.03 3.66 -12.05
N ALA A 45 -0.19 2.79 -13.05
CA ALA A 45 0.80 1.76 -13.38
C ALA A 45 2.20 2.34 -13.63
N VAL A 46 2.31 3.45 -14.36
CA VAL A 46 3.59 4.11 -14.66
C VAL A 46 4.21 4.74 -13.40
N VAL A 47 3.42 5.44 -12.59
CA VAL A 47 3.88 6.08 -11.34
C VAL A 47 4.34 5.01 -10.35
N ASN A 48 3.60 3.91 -10.21
CA ASN A 48 3.96 2.81 -9.34
C ASN A 48 5.20 2.07 -9.85
N ALA A 49 5.34 1.83 -11.16
CA ALA A 49 6.56 1.27 -11.74
C ALA A 49 7.78 2.18 -11.49
N PHE A 50 7.62 3.50 -11.61
CA PHE A 50 8.67 4.47 -11.30
C PHE A 50 9.05 4.43 -9.81
N CYS A 51 8.07 4.39 -8.92
CA CYS A 51 8.30 4.27 -7.48
C CYS A 51 9.02 2.96 -7.13
N ALA A 52 8.62 1.83 -7.72
CA ALA A 52 9.30 0.55 -7.57
C ALA A 52 10.77 0.63 -7.99
N ALA A 53 11.06 1.26 -9.14
CA ALA A 53 12.43 1.45 -9.61
C ALA A 53 13.27 2.30 -8.64
N LEU A 54 12.69 3.34 -8.04
CA LEU A 54 13.36 4.14 -7.01
C LEU A 54 13.67 3.30 -5.76
N VAL A 55 12.72 2.50 -5.29
CA VAL A 55 12.90 1.63 -4.13
C VAL A 55 13.96 0.56 -4.40
N PHE A 56 13.94 -0.06 -5.58
CA PHE A 56 15.00 -0.97 -6.01
C PHE A 56 16.37 -0.30 -6.08
N SER A 57 16.45 0.94 -6.56
CA SER A 57 17.72 1.69 -6.58
C SER A 57 18.31 1.88 -5.18
N VAL A 58 17.45 2.08 -4.17
CA VAL A 58 17.86 2.13 -2.76
C VAL A 58 18.36 0.76 -2.29
N ALA A 59 17.63 -0.31 -2.59
CA ALA A 59 18.06 -1.68 -2.26
C ALA A 59 19.42 -2.04 -2.87
N PHE A 60 19.65 -1.71 -4.14
CA PHE A 60 20.91 -1.98 -4.83
C PHE A 60 22.07 -1.09 -4.38
N GLY A 61 21.79 0.01 -3.67
CA GLY A 61 22.81 0.83 -3.01
C GLY A 61 23.48 0.14 -1.80
N PHE A 62 22.83 -0.88 -1.22
CA PHE A 62 23.37 -1.64 -0.09
C PHE A 62 24.19 -2.85 -0.55
N LYS A 63 25.24 -3.19 0.19
CA LYS A 63 26.07 -4.36 -0.14
C LYS A 63 25.29 -5.67 0.07
N PRO A 64 25.59 -6.73 -0.70
CA PRO A 64 25.06 -8.07 -0.41
C PRO A 64 25.35 -8.46 1.05
N GLY A 65 24.35 -8.99 1.75
CA GLY A 65 24.45 -9.41 3.15
C GLY A 65 24.15 -8.33 4.20
N GLU A 66 24.01 -7.06 3.82
CA GLU A 66 23.53 -6.03 4.75
C GLU A 66 22.07 -6.28 5.13
N ALA A 67 21.77 -6.25 6.44
CA ALA A 67 20.45 -6.61 6.98
C ALA A 67 19.30 -5.73 6.46
N VAL A 68 19.61 -4.51 5.97
CA VAL A 68 18.63 -3.57 5.43
C VAL A 68 18.33 -3.80 3.95
N ARG A 69 19.19 -4.52 3.21
CA ARG A 69 19.02 -4.71 1.77
C ARG A 69 17.76 -5.51 1.43
N LEU A 70 17.57 -6.66 2.08
CA LEU A 70 16.43 -7.55 1.79
C LEU A 70 15.08 -6.87 2.08
N PRO A 71 14.87 -6.17 3.21
CA PRO A 71 13.67 -5.36 3.41
C PRO A 71 13.39 -4.38 2.28
N TRP A 72 14.41 -3.64 1.81
CA TRP A 72 14.23 -2.71 0.69
C TRP A 72 13.94 -3.42 -0.64
N MET A 73 14.51 -4.61 -0.88
CA MET A 73 14.15 -5.40 -2.06
C MET A 73 12.70 -5.86 -2.01
N LEU A 74 12.23 -6.37 -0.87
CA LEU A 74 10.84 -6.80 -0.70
C LEU A 74 9.87 -5.63 -0.82
N MET A 75 10.23 -4.46 -0.30
CA MET A 75 9.46 -3.23 -0.52
C MET A 75 9.37 -2.88 -2.01
N GLY A 76 10.48 -3.00 -2.75
CA GLY A 76 10.48 -2.75 -4.19
C GLY A 76 9.61 -3.76 -4.95
N ILE A 77 9.63 -5.03 -4.54
CA ILE A 77 8.75 -6.07 -5.09
C ILE A 77 7.29 -5.76 -4.78
N ALA A 78 6.96 -5.33 -3.56
CA ALA A 78 5.59 -4.96 -3.18
C ALA A 78 5.05 -3.87 -4.11
N VAL A 79 5.77 -2.75 -4.25
CA VAL A 79 5.36 -1.65 -5.14
C VAL A 79 5.33 -2.08 -6.62
N ALA A 80 6.22 -2.98 -7.04
CA ALA A 80 6.18 -3.53 -8.39
C ALA A 80 4.95 -4.43 -8.61
N MET A 81 4.50 -5.18 -7.61
CA MET A 81 3.26 -5.95 -7.71
C MET A 81 2.06 -5.02 -7.89
N ASN A 82 1.99 -3.92 -7.13
CA ASN A 82 0.95 -2.91 -7.33
C ASN A 82 0.93 -2.37 -8.77
N ALA A 83 2.11 -2.00 -9.31
CA ALA A 83 2.23 -1.54 -10.70
C ALA A 83 1.79 -2.58 -11.74
N VAL A 84 2.06 -3.87 -11.48
CA VAL A 84 1.60 -4.97 -12.35
C VAL A 84 0.09 -5.12 -12.27
N GLY A 85 -0.50 -5.03 -11.07
CA GLY A 85 -1.94 -5.01 -10.87
C GLY A 85 -2.60 -3.88 -11.66
N ASP A 86 -2.08 -2.66 -11.52
CA ASP A 86 -2.60 -1.49 -12.25
C ASP A 86 -2.51 -1.66 -13.76
N ALA A 87 -1.41 -2.20 -14.28
CA ALA A 87 -1.26 -2.44 -15.71
C ALA A 87 -2.26 -3.47 -16.25
N ILE A 88 -2.54 -4.52 -15.46
CA ILE A 88 -3.54 -5.53 -15.81
C ILE A 88 -4.95 -4.92 -15.75
N TYR A 89 -5.25 -4.17 -14.69
CA TYR A 89 -6.56 -3.53 -14.50
C TYR A 89 -6.82 -2.48 -15.60
N ALA A 90 -5.83 -1.63 -15.89
CA ALA A 90 -5.86 -0.69 -17.01
C ALA A 90 -6.13 -1.39 -18.35
N TYR A 91 -5.59 -2.59 -18.57
CA TYR A 91 -5.89 -3.35 -19.77
C TYR A 91 -7.38 -3.77 -19.83
N TYR A 92 -7.96 -4.26 -18.74
CA TYR A 92 -9.39 -4.60 -18.70
C TYR A 92 -10.28 -3.38 -18.92
N GLU A 93 -10.04 -2.30 -18.17
CA GLU A 93 -10.93 -1.14 -18.18
C GLU A 93 -10.72 -0.28 -19.44
N VAL A 94 -9.47 -0.02 -19.83
CA VAL A 94 -9.16 0.88 -20.95
C VAL A 94 -9.23 0.18 -22.29
N VAL A 95 -8.75 -1.06 -22.40
CA VAL A 95 -8.67 -1.76 -23.70
C VAL A 95 -9.89 -2.63 -23.93
N LEU A 96 -10.23 -3.49 -22.96
CA LEU A 96 -11.36 -4.40 -23.08
C LEU A 96 -12.72 -3.75 -22.78
N LYS A 97 -12.72 -2.56 -22.16
CA LYS A 97 -13.93 -1.81 -21.78
C LYS A 97 -14.87 -2.63 -20.88
N VAL A 98 -14.29 -3.40 -19.98
CA VAL A 98 -15.02 -4.19 -18.99
C VAL A 98 -14.56 -3.81 -17.60
N ASP A 99 -15.53 -3.61 -16.71
CA ASP A 99 -15.27 -3.55 -15.28
C ASP A 99 -15.08 -4.99 -14.78
N ALA A 100 -13.83 -5.35 -14.55
CA ALA A 100 -13.42 -6.69 -14.19
C ALA A 100 -13.08 -6.75 -12.70
N TYR A 101 -14.12 -6.79 -11.86
CA TYR A 101 -13.96 -7.00 -10.42
C TYR A 101 -14.76 -8.22 -9.92
N PRO A 102 -14.11 -9.17 -9.21
CA PRO A 102 -12.66 -9.35 -9.13
C PRO A 102 -12.08 -9.81 -10.47
N SER A 103 -10.76 -9.67 -10.66
CA SER A 103 -10.02 -10.14 -11.83
C SER A 103 -8.64 -10.68 -11.50
N ILE A 104 -7.89 -11.05 -12.53
CA ILE A 104 -6.49 -11.47 -12.37
C ILE A 104 -5.59 -10.31 -11.87
N ALA A 105 -6.05 -9.05 -11.93
CA ALA A 105 -5.35 -7.92 -11.31
C ALA A 105 -5.28 -8.04 -9.78
N ASP A 106 -6.24 -8.70 -9.15
CA ASP A 106 -6.24 -8.90 -7.69
C ASP A 106 -5.11 -9.81 -7.21
N VAL A 107 -4.57 -10.68 -8.06
CA VAL A 107 -3.46 -11.57 -7.68
C VAL A 107 -2.21 -10.79 -7.28
N PRO A 108 -1.66 -9.88 -8.12
CA PRO A 108 -0.54 -9.06 -7.72
C PRO A 108 -0.89 -8.05 -6.61
N TYR A 109 -2.10 -7.48 -6.57
CA TYR A 109 -2.51 -6.62 -5.45
C TYR A 109 -2.49 -7.37 -4.11
N VAL A 110 -3.02 -8.58 -4.05
CA VAL A 110 -2.95 -9.42 -2.84
C VAL A 110 -1.50 -9.81 -2.51
N ALA A 111 -0.66 -10.07 -3.52
CA ALA A 111 0.75 -10.41 -3.31
C ALA A 111 1.55 -9.24 -2.70
N GLU A 112 1.23 -8.00 -3.05
CA GLU A 112 1.84 -6.80 -2.46
C GLU A 112 1.81 -6.84 -0.94
N TYR A 113 0.66 -7.15 -0.33
CA TYR A 113 0.51 -7.22 1.13
C TYR A 113 1.53 -8.15 1.78
N GLY A 114 1.77 -9.31 1.17
CA GLY A 114 2.72 -10.30 1.68
C GLY A 114 4.17 -9.78 1.65
N PHE A 115 4.56 -9.15 0.54
CA PHE A 115 5.90 -8.58 0.39
C PHE A 115 6.11 -7.36 1.28
N LEU A 116 5.10 -6.48 1.40
CA LEU A 116 5.12 -5.31 2.27
C LEU A 116 5.24 -5.73 3.74
N PHE A 117 4.41 -6.69 4.17
CA PHE A 117 4.48 -7.27 5.51
C PHE A 117 5.88 -7.84 5.79
N ALA A 118 6.40 -8.66 4.88
CA ALA A 118 7.72 -9.27 5.03
C ALA A 118 8.83 -8.21 5.13
N ALA A 119 8.77 -7.15 4.31
CA ALA A 119 9.70 -6.02 4.37
C ALA A 119 9.69 -5.37 5.76
N ILE A 120 8.51 -5.04 6.28
CA ILE A 120 8.36 -4.38 7.59
C ILE A 120 8.83 -5.30 8.72
N MET A 121 8.47 -6.58 8.69
CA MET A 121 8.86 -7.54 9.73
C MET A 121 10.37 -7.79 9.74
N LEU A 122 11.01 -7.88 8.57
CA LEU A 122 12.46 -8.01 8.50
C LEU A 122 13.18 -6.75 8.96
N THR A 123 12.65 -5.57 8.65
CA THR A 123 13.14 -4.30 9.19
C THR A 123 13.06 -4.27 10.71
N THR A 124 11.88 -4.54 11.28
CA THR A 124 11.73 -4.55 12.75
C THR A 124 12.65 -5.58 13.40
N ARG A 125 12.85 -6.75 12.78
CA ARG A 125 13.82 -7.75 13.22
C ARG A 125 15.27 -7.25 13.20
N ALA A 126 15.65 -6.46 12.20
CA ALA A 126 16.99 -5.87 12.13
C ALA A 126 17.27 -4.89 13.27
N TYR A 127 16.22 -4.22 13.79
CA TYR A 127 16.34 -3.20 14.83
C TYR A 127 15.92 -3.65 16.24
N ARG A 128 15.31 -4.83 16.40
CA ARG A 128 14.81 -5.32 17.71
C ARG A 128 15.90 -5.52 18.78
N GLY A 129 17.17 -5.61 18.38
CA GLY A 129 18.30 -5.78 19.31
C GLY A 129 18.65 -4.50 20.08
N PHE A 130 18.13 -3.34 19.65
CA PHE A 130 18.47 -2.05 20.24
C PHE A 130 17.51 -1.61 21.35
N PHE A 131 16.27 -2.13 21.37
CA PHE A 131 15.20 -1.67 22.27
C PHE A 131 14.25 -2.80 22.69
N ASP A 132 13.43 -2.58 23.72
CA ASP A 132 12.32 -3.49 24.03
C ASP A 132 11.29 -3.47 22.89
N TRP A 133 11.18 -4.60 22.21
CA TRP A 133 10.29 -4.80 21.08
C TRP A 133 8.92 -5.34 21.49
N ARG A 134 8.78 -5.90 22.70
CA ARG A 134 7.56 -6.59 23.14
C ARG A 134 6.43 -5.61 23.40
N ALA A 135 6.71 -4.54 24.14
CA ALA A 135 5.69 -3.53 24.45
C ALA A 135 5.12 -2.84 23.19
N PRO A 136 5.93 -2.40 22.21
CA PRO A 136 5.43 -1.92 20.92
C PRO A 136 4.59 -2.94 20.16
N LEU A 137 5.00 -4.21 20.13
CA LEU A 137 4.27 -5.27 19.43
C LEU A 137 2.88 -5.49 20.04
N VAL A 138 2.78 -5.62 21.36
CA VAL A 138 1.49 -5.83 22.04
C VAL A 138 0.55 -4.66 21.79
N LYS A 139 1.05 -3.42 21.85
CA LYS A 139 0.24 -2.22 21.56
C LYS A 139 -0.23 -2.18 20.11
N ALA A 140 0.63 -2.55 19.16
CA ALA A 140 0.28 -2.60 17.75
C ALA A 140 -0.76 -3.67 17.44
N VAL A 141 -0.63 -4.86 18.04
CA VAL A 141 -1.65 -5.93 17.93
C VAL A 141 -2.98 -5.47 18.52
N ALA A 142 -2.97 -4.86 19.71
CA ALA A 142 -4.19 -4.34 20.32
C ALA A 142 -4.85 -3.27 19.45
N ALA A 143 -4.08 -2.33 18.89
CA ALA A 143 -4.59 -1.32 17.97
C ALA A 143 -5.18 -1.96 16.70
N ALA A 144 -4.50 -2.94 16.11
CA ALA A 144 -4.99 -3.65 14.92
C ALA A 144 -6.30 -4.39 15.20
N LEU A 145 -6.45 -5.03 16.38
CA LEU A 145 -7.70 -5.68 16.76
C LEU A 145 -8.86 -4.69 16.90
N VAL A 146 -8.61 -3.49 17.44
CA VAL A 146 -9.63 -2.44 17.53
C VAL A 146 -10.05 -1.96 16.14
N VAL A 147 -9.09 -1.71 15.24
CA VAL A 147 -9.40 -1.30 13.86
C VAL A 147 -10.10 -2.41 13.11
N LEU A 148 -9.68 -3.67 13.26
CA LEU A 148 -10.32 -4.83 12.62
C LEU A 148 -11.76 -5.01 13.10
N ALA A 149 -12.03 -4.79 14.39
CA ALA A 149 -13.40 -4.76 14.91
C ALA A 149 -14.21 -3.63 14.29
N GLY A 150 -13.61 -2.45 14.09
CA GLY A 150 -14.22 -1.33 13.36
C GLY A 150 -14.56 -1.69 11.91
N VAL A 151 -13.60 -2.23 11.15
CA VAL A 151 -13.79 -2.73 9.78
C VAL A 151 -14.91 -3.77 9.74
N TYR A 152 -14.93 -4.71 10.68
CA TYR A 152 -15.98 -5.71 10.74
C TYR A 152 -17.37 -5.08 10.98
N LEU A 153 -17.49 -4.19 11.98
CA LEU A 153 -18.78 -3.62 12.38
C LEU A 153 -19.31 -2.58 11.40
N LEU A 154 -18.44 -1.81 10.75
CA LEU A 154 -18.81 -0.67 9.91
C LEU A 154 -18.81 -0.99 8.40
N LEU A 155 -18.04 -1.99 7.96
CA LEU A 155 -17.91 -2.33 6.54
C LEU A 155 -18.37 -3.76 6.25
N LEU A 156 -17.70 -4.77 6.83
CA LEU A 156 -17.94 -6.17 6.44
C LEU A 156 -19.35 -6.65 6.80
N ARG A 157 -19.79 -6.45 8.04
CA ARG A 157 -21.08 -6.91 8.54
C ARG A 157 -22.28 -6.24 7.85
N PRO A 158 -22.33 -4.92 7.64
CA PRO A 158 -23.49 -4.29 7.00
C PRO A 158 -23.53 -4.43 5.47
N TYR A 159 -22.37 -4.49 4.79
CA TYR A 159 -22.34 -4.40 3.32
C TYR A 159 -21.87 -5.71 2.65
N ILE A 160 -20.63 -6.16 2.93
CA ILE A 160 -20.00 -7.22 2.12
C ILE A 160 -20.50 -8.64 2.46
N LEU A 161 -20.61 -8.97 3.75
CA LEU A 161 -21.04 -10.31 4.19
C LEU A 161 -22.49 -10.65 3.80
N PRO A 162 -23.48 -9.75 3.96
CA PRO A 162 -24.86 -10.03 3.59
C PRO A 162 -25.11 -10.02 2.07
N ALA A 163 -24.18 -9.46 1.27
CA ALA A 163 -24.37 -9.32 -0.18
C ALA A 163 -24.75 -10.64 -0.87
N GLY A 164 -25.80 -10.62 -1.68
CA GLY A 164 -26.28 -11.79 -2.43
C GLY A 164 -25.39 -12.14 -3.63
N PRO A 165 -25.54 -13.34 -4.23
CA PRO A 165 -24.82 -13.70 -5.47
C PRO A 165 -25.08 -12.75 -6.65
N ASP A 166 -26.24 -12.10 -6.66
CA ASP A 166 -26.64 -11.12 -7.69
C ASP A 166 -25.93 -9.76 -7.52
N GLU A 167 -25.44 -9.46 -6.32
CA GLU A 167 -24.70 -8.23 -6.00
C GLU A 167 -23.20 -8.47 -6.04
N LEU A 168 -22.76 -9.60 -5.48
CA LEU A 168 -21.35 -9.93 -5.36
C LEU A 168 -21.14 -11.43 -5.54
N THR A 169 -20.37 -11.79 -6.57
CA THR A 169 -19.97 -13.18 -6.79
C THR A 169 -19.22 -13.74 -5.58
N MET A 170 -19.15 -15.06 -5.44
CA MET A 170 -18.41 -15.68 -4.33
C MET A 170 -16.94 -15.25 -4.30
N MET A 171 -16.30 -15.13 -5.47
CA MET A 171 -14.92 -14.62 -5.55
C MET A 171 -14.85 -13.14 -5.18
N GLY A 172 -15.81 -12.32 -5.64
CA GLY A 172 -15.90 -10.92 -5.24
C GLY A 172 -15.99 -10.78 -3.73
N LYS A 173 -16.83 -11.59 -3.07
CA LYS A 173 -16.96 -11.58 -1.61
C LYS A 173 -15.66 -11.93 -0.89
N ILE A 174 -14.92 -12.92 -1.39
CA ILE A 174 -13.61 -13.29 -0.83
C ILE A 174 -12.64 -12.11 -0.97
N VAL A 175 -12.53 -11.53 -2.16
CA VAL A 175 -11.62 -10.44 -2.48
C VAL A 175 -11.97 -9.16 -1.71
N SER A 176 -13.23 -8.72 -1.74
CA SER A 176 -13.72 -7.56 -0.99
C SER A 176 -13.61 -7.72 0.52
N THR A 177 -13.66 -8.96 1.04
CA THR A 177 -13.36 -9.21 2.46
C THR A 177 -11.85 -9.17 2.73
N ALA A 178 -11.04 -9.69 1.81
CA ALA A 178 -9.60 -9.80 1.97
C ALA A 178 -8.95 -8.42 2.07
N TYR A 179 -9.21 -7.49 1.14
CA TYR A 179 -8.58 -6.16 1.12
C TYR A 179 -8.59 -5.45 2.49
N PRO A 180 -9.75 -5.12 3.09
CA PRO A 180 -9.79 -4.39 4.35
C PRO A 180 -9.26 -5.21 5.54
N VAL A 181 -9.28 -6.54 5.47
CA VAL A 181 -8.68 -7.39 6.52
C VAL A 181 -7.15 -7.39 6.41
N LEU A 182 -6.61 -7.52 5.20
CA LEU A 182 -5.16 -7.51 4.94
C LEU A 182 -4.57 -6.12 5.19
N ASP A 183 -5.30 -5.04 4.87
CA ASP A 183 -4.97 -3.67 5.26
C ASP A 183 -4.69 -3.56 6.76
N VAL A 184 -5.56 -4.15 7.58
CA VAL A 184 -5.38 -4.06 9.04
C VAL A 184 -4.27 -4.97 9.54
N VAL A 185 -4.30 -6.24 9.12
CA VAL A 185 -3.46 -7.30 9.69
C VAL A 185 -2.03 -7.26 9.15
N LEU A 186 -1.86 -7.00 7.86
CA LEU A 186 -0.57 -7.04 7.16
C LEU A 186 0.05 -5.67 6.93
N VAL A 187 -0.73 -4.59 7.02
CA VAL A 187 -0.23 -3.23 6.83
C VAL A 187 -0.30 -2.41 8.12
N PHE A 188 -1.50 -2.04 8.58
CA PHE A 188 -1.71 -1.13 9.71
C PHE A 188 -0.98 -1.59 10.97
N GLY A 189 -1.25 -2.80 11.47
CA GLY A 189 -0.62 -3.32 12.69
C GLY A 189 0.92 -3.33 12.59
N PRO A 190 1.50 -3.96 11.56
CA PRO A 190 2.93 -3.96 11.26
C PRO A 190 3.55 -2.56 11.17
N VAL A 191 2.87 -1.61 10.53
CA VAL A 191 3.32 -0.22 10.41
C VAL A 191 3.30 0.50 11.74
N VAL A 192 2.24 0.34 12.54
CA VAL A 192 2.16 0.90 13.90
C VAL A 192 3.27 0.33 14.77
N TYR A 193 3.53 -0.98 14.67
CA TYR A 193 4.64 -1.63 15.37
C TYR A 193 5.99 -1.03 14.96
N LEU A 194 6.24 -0.89 13.66
CA LEU A 194 7.46 -0.27 13.14
C LEU A 194 7.59 1.18 13.62
N ALA A 195 6.53 1.99 13.53
CA ALA A 195 6.53 3.38 13.95
C ALA A 195 6.84 3.53 15.44
N MET A 196 6.22 2.70 16.30
CA MET A 196 6.49 2.67 17.73
C MET A 196 7.93 2.23 18.03
N LEU A 197 8.41 1.17 17.36
CA LEU A 197 9.80 0.73 17.51
C LEU A 197 10.79 1.83 17.12
N MET A 198 10.53 2.53 16.02
CA MET A 198 11.38 3.60 15.49
C MET A 198 11.34 4.87 16.35
N SER A 199 10.28 5.07 17.14
CA SER A 199 10.19 6.21 18.06
C SER A 199 11.30 6.21 19.12
N ASN A 200 11.81 5.03 19.49
CA ASN A 200 12.93 4.87 20.42
C ASN A 200 14.27 5.43 19.89
N PHE A 201 14.42 5.58 18.56
CA PHE A 201 15.60 6.18 17.94
C PHE A 201 15.56 7.74 17.92
N GLY A 202 14.50 8.37 18.44
CA GLY A 202 14.38 9.82 18.55
C GLY A 202 14.45 10.55 17.19
N LYS A 203 15.45 11.42 17.03
CA LYS A 203 15.70 12.21 15.80
C LYS A 203 16.75 11.59 14.87
N ALA A 204 17.11 10.32 15.06
CA ALA A 204 18.11 9.67 14.22
C ALA A 204 17.67 9.68 12.74
N LEU A 205 18.61 9.95 11.84
CA LEU A 205 18.31 10.09 10.41
C LEU A 205 17.77 8.82 9.77
N VAL A 206 18.12 7.66 10.33
CA VAL A 206 17.62 6.34 9.90
C VAL A 206 16.10 6.19 10.07
N VAL A 207 15.47 7.01 10.92
CA VAL A 207 14.03 6.96 11.20
C VAL A 207 13.19 7.55 10.07
N TRP A 208 13.72 8.54 9.35
CA TRP A 208 12.94 9.29 8.35
C TRP A 208 12.40 8.44 7.20
N PRO A 209 13.20 7.58 6.55
CA PRO A 209 12.68 6.70 5.50
C PRO A 209 11.55 5.80 6.00
N TRP A 210 11.68 5.23 7.20
CA TRP A 210 10.67 4.35 7.78
C TRP A 210 9.39 5.09 8.20
N ARG A 211 9.49 6.36 8.58
CA ARG A 211 8.30 7.21 8.78
C ARG A 211 7.56 7.46 7.48
N MET A 212 8.27 7.69 6.38
CA MET A 212 7.64 7.87 5.07
C MET A 212 6.96 6.59 4.58
N VAL A 213 7.62 5.43 4.76
CA VAL A 213 7.01 4.12 4.51
C VAL A 213 5.76 3.93 5.36
N ALA A 214 5.82 4.25 6.67
CA ALA A 214 4.67 4.13 7.55
C ALA A 214 3.50 5.03 7.12
N ILE A 215 3.78 6.29 6.77
CA ILE A 215 2.75 7.22 6.29
C ILE A 215 2.14 6.72 4.98
N GLY A 216 2.95 6.34 3.99
CA GLY A 216 2.46 5.84 2.71
C GLY A 216 1.62 4.57 2.84
N ALA A 217 2.07 3.62 3.65
CA ALA A 217 1.34 2.38 3.91
C ALA A 217 0.02 2.60 4.67
N LEU A 218 -0.04 3.58 5.58
CA LEU A 218 -1.29 3.99 6.23
C LEU A 218 -2.24 4.69 5.27
N VAL A 219 -1.72 5.53 4.37
CA VAL A 219 -2.54 6.15 3.32
C VAL A 219 -3.15 5.08 2.45
N LEU A 220 -2.36 4.10 1.98
CA LEU A 220 -2.82 2.96 1.17
C LEU A 220 -3.97 2.20 1.87
N ALA A 221 -3.75 1.76 3.11
CA ALA A 221 -4.75 1.00 3.86
C ALA A 221 -6.06 1.81 4.09
N VAL A 222 -5.94 3.12 4.29
CA VAL A 222 -7.11 3.99 4.44
C VAL A 222 -7.81 4.21 3.10
N THR A 223 -7.07 4.38 2.00
CA THR A 223 -7.67 4.58 0.67
C THR A 223 -8.39 3.34 0.17
N ASP A 224 -7.87 2.14 0.40
CA ASP A 224 -8.50 0.89 -0.05
C ASP A 224 -9.80 0.60 0.73
N SER A 225 -9.75 0.78 2.05
CA SER A 225 -10.93 0.68 2.91
C SER A 225 -11.96 1.77 2.62
N TRP A 226 -11.52 3.00 2.29
CA TRP A 226 -12.42 4.09 1.89
C TRP A 226 -13.04 3.84 0.53
N TYR A 227 -12.28 3.37 -0.45
CA TYR A 227 -12.78 3.00 -1.78
C TYR A 227 -13.87 1.93 -1.65
N SER A 228 -13.60 0.87 -0.87
CA SER A 228 -14.59 -0.16 -0.57
C SER A 228 -15.83 0.42 0.13
N TYR A 229 -15.66 1.34 1.08
CA TYR A 229 -16.82 1.95 1.74
C TYR A 229 -17.64 2.82 0.78
N ALA A 230 -17.00 3.67 -0.01
CA ALA A 230 -17.65 4.57 -0.95
C ALA A 230 -18.42 3.81 -2.04
N ASP A 231 -17.89 2.69 -2.50
CA ASP A 231 -18.53 1.84 -3.51
C ASP A 231 -19.83 1.21 -2.96
N TRP A 232 -19.85 0.82 -1.68
CA TRP A 232 -21.00 0.15 -1.05
C TRP A 232 -22.01 1.09 -0.38
N ALA A 233 -21.57 2.26 0.10
CA ALA A 233 -22.40 3.18 0.86
C ALA A 233 -23.18 4.20 -0.01
N GLY A 234 -22.80 4.34 -1.29
CA GLY A 234 -23.30 5.39 -2.19
C GLY A 234 -22.77 6.77 -1.86
#